data_AF-A0A7X0ZKD1-F1
#
_entry.id   AF-A0A7X0ZKD1-F1
#
_cell.length_a   1.000
_cell.length_b   1.000
_cell.length_c   1.000
_cell.angle_alpha   90.00
_cell.angle_beta   90.00
_cell.angle_gamma   90.00
#
_symmetry.space_group_name_H-M   'P 1'
#
loop_
_entity.id
_entity.type
_entity.pdbx_description
1 polymer ?
#
loop_
_entity_poly.entity_id
_entity_poly.type
_entity_poly.pdbx_seq_one_letter_code
_entity_poly.pdbx_strand_id
1 'polypeptide(L)'
;MANLKINNISGDVLSNLDLIWKKNGYKSRDAFLRDALEKIVRDYWKPDTDLEQILVTKTLKVIELNTAVLQKVLDNNIAMDPFGIQKNSK
;
A
#
# COMPACT_ATOMS: atom_id res chain seq x y z
N MET A 1 -8.44 3.94 29.21
CA MET A 1 -7.64 3.03 28.34
C MET A 1 -8.23 1.64 28.45
N ALA A 2 -8.40 0.91 27.35
CA ALA A 2 -8.82 -0.48 27.41
C ALA A 2 -7.70 -1.31 28.06
N ASN A 3 -8.05 -2.09 29.09
CA ASN A 3 -7.14 -3.04 29.71
C ASN A 3 -7.36 -4.41 29.07
N LEU A 4 -6.34 -4.90 28.37
CA LEU A 4 -6.38 -6.17 27.68
C LEU A 4 -5.73 -7.22 28.57
N LYS A 5 -6.49 -8.23 28.99
CA LYS A 5 -6.00 -9.31 29.85
C LYS A 5 -5.66 -10.52 28.99
N ILE A 6 -4.39 -10.90 28.99
CA ILE A 6 -3.92 -12.12 28.31
C ILE A 6 -3.90 -13.24 29.35
N ASN A 7 -4.78 -14.22 29.18
CA ASN A 7 -4.88 -15.38 30.07
C ASN A 7 -4.07 -16.57 29.50
N ASN A 8 -3.84 -17.59 30.33
CA ASN A 8 -3.18 -18.85 29.94
C ASN A 8 -1.76 -18.70 29.39
N ILE A 9 -0.97 -17.76 29.94
CA ILE A 9 0.47 -17.69 29.66
C ILE A 9 1.19 -18.70 30.56
N SER A 10 2.00 -19.58 29.96
CA SER A 10 2.84 -20.52 30.71
C SER A 10 3.83 -19.79 31.64
N GLY A 11 4.17 -20.40 32.78
CA GLY A 11 5.12 -19.84 33.74
C GLY A 11 6.50 -19.52 33.15
N ASP A 12 6.98 -20.35 32.22
CA ASP A 12 8.28 -20.15 31.56
C ASP A 12 8.28 -18.90 30.68
N VAL A 13 7.20 -18.69 29.92
CA VAL A 13 7.03 -17.47 29.10
C VAL A 13 6.95 -16.23 29.99
N LEU A 14 6.25 -16.28 31.13
CA LEU A 14 6.21 -15.16 32.07
C LEU A 14 7.58 -14.84 32.66
N SER A 15 8.34 -15.86 33.05
CA SER A 15 9.69 -15.71 33.58
C SER A 15 10.65 -15.10 32.54
N ASN A 16 10.57 -15.57 31.29
CA ASN A 16 11.35 -15.02 30.20
C ASN A 16 10.97 -13.57 29.88
N LEU A 17 9.67 -13.24 29.85
CA LEU A 17 9.22 -11.86 29.71
C LEU A 17 9.82 -10.97 30.81
N ASP A 18 9.85 -11.46 32.05
CA ASP A 18 10.43 -10.72 33.18
C ASP A 18 11.91 -10.44 33.04
N LEU A 19 12.68 -11.40 32.51
CA LEU A 19 14.10 -11.19 32.22
C LEU A 19 14.28 -10.16 31.09
N ILE A 20 13.47 -10.26 30.04
CA ILE A 20 13.60 -9.41 28.84
C ILE A 20 13.28 -7.95 29.15
N TRP A 21 12.14 -7.65 29.78
CA TRP A 21 11.77 -6.24 30.01
C TRP A 21 12.73 -5.54 30.97
N LYS A 22 13.23 -6.25 31.99
CA LYS A 22 14.25 -5.73 32.92
C LYS A 22 15.56 -5.47 32.21
N LYS A 23 16.02 -6.42 31.37
CA LYS A 23 17.25 -6.27 30.59
C LYS A 23 17.20 -5.08 29.65
N ASN A 24 16.04 -4.82 29.06
CA ASN A 24 15.83 -3.68 28.16
C ASN A 24 15.51 -2.35 28.90
N GLY A 25 15.55 -2.33 30.23
CA GLY A 25 15.39 -1.10 31.02
C GLY A 25 13.97 -0.53 31.05
N TYR A 26 12.94 -1.32 30.75
CA TYR A 26 11.56 -0.86 30.86
C TYR A 26 11.16 -0.69 32.33
N LYS A 27 10.22 0.21 32.60
CA LYS A 27 9.70 0.44 33.96
C LYS A 27 8.82 -0.69 34.48
N SER A 28 8.18 -1.43 33.57
CA SER A 28 7.32 -2.57 33.90
C SER A 28 7.17 -3.50 32.70
N ARG A 29 6.70 -4.72 32.97
CA ARG A 29 6.30 -5.67 31.92
C ARG A 29 5.26 -5.10 30.98
N ASP A 30 4.27 -4.38 31.51
CA ASP A 30 3.20 -3.75 30.72
C ASP A 30 3.74 -2.68 29.77
N ALA A 31 4.72 -1.89 30.20
CA ALA A 31 5.35 -0.89 29.35
C ALA A 31 6.07 -1.56 28.16
N PHE A 32 6.80 -2.65 28.44
CA PHE A 32 7.44 -3.45 27.40
C PHE A 32 6.43 -4.07 26.43
N LEU A 33 5.36 -4.68 26.95
CA LEU A 33 4.34 -5.33 26.11
C LEU A 33 3.61 -4.34 25.21
N ARG A 34 3.33 -3.12 25.70
CA ARG A 34 2.72 -2.05 24.90
C ARG A 34 3.62 -1.65 23.73
N ASP A 35 4.89 -1.36 24.01
CA ASP A 35 5.86 -0.97 23.00
C ASP A 35 6.09 -2.08 21.97
N ALA A 36 6.19 -3.33 22.43
CA ALA A 36 6.31 -4.49 21.54
C ALA A 36 5.08 -4.67 20.65
N LEU A 37 3.87 -4.50 21.19
CA LEU A 37 2.62 -4.55 20.41
C LEU A 37 2.56 -3.43 19.38
N GLU A 38 2.90 -2.19 19.75
CA GLU A 38 2.97 -1.06 18.82
C GLU A 38 3.96 -1.31 17.69
N LYS A 39 5.12 -1.89 18.01
CA LYS A 39 6.11 -2.26 17.00
C LYS A 39 5.58 -3.33 16.04
N ILE A 40 4.94 -4.38 16.56
CA ILE A 40 4.34 -5.43 15.72
C ILE A 40 3.29 -4.82 14.78
N VAL A 41 2.41 -3.96 15.28
CA VAL A 41 1.41 -3.28 14.45
C VAL A 41 2.10 -2.42 13.40
N ARG A 42 3.13 -1.64 13.76
CA ARG A 42 3.85 -0.80 12.78
C ARG A 42 4.54 -1.61 11.68
N ASP A 43 5.17 -2.73 12.05
CA ASP A 43 6.00 -3.52 11.15
C ASP A 43 5.15 -4.41 10.22
N TYR A 44 4.03 -4.93 10.72
CA TYR A 44 3.17 -5.89 9.99
C TYR A 44 1.85 -5.30 9.51
N TRP A 45 1.29 -4.33 10.23
CA TRP A 45 0.11 -3.60 9.79
C TRP A 45 0.55 -2.42 8.93
N LYS A 46 1.07 -2.74 7.73
CA LYS A 46 1.04 -1.75 6.66
C LYS A 46 -0.40 -1.65 6.23
N PRO A 47 -1.05 -0.48 6.35
CA PRO A 47 -2.41 -0.34 5.88
C PRO A 47 -2.44 -0.76 4.40
N ASP A 48 -3.40 -1.61 4.04
CA ASP A 48 -3.63 -2.08 2.66
C ASP A 48 -3.74 -0.93 1.64
N THR A 49 -3.85 0.31 2.13
CA THR A 49 -3.75 1.56 1.39
C THR A 49 -2.54 1.64 0.46
N ASP A 50 -1.39 1.04 0.80
CA ASP A 50 -0.23 1.09 -0.10
C ASP A 50 -0.48 0.25 -1.35
N LEU A 51 -1.06 -0.95 -1.21
CA LEU A 51 -1.31 -1.86 -2.31
C LEU A 51 -2.44 -1.34 -3.21
N GLU A 52 -3.51 -0.84 -2.61
CA GLU A 52 -4.62 -0.20 -3.33
C GLU A 52 -4.16 1.06 -4.07
N GLN A 53 -3.39 1.94 -3.43
CA GLN A 53 -2.84 3.12 -4.10
C GLN A 53 -1.90 2.74 -5.24
N ILE A 54 -1.01 1.75 -5.04
CA ILE A 54 -0.13 1.25 -6.10
C ILE A 54 -0.95 0.73 -7.29
N LEU A 55 -2.01 -0.03 -7.04
CA LEU A 55 -2.89 -0.57 -8.08
C LEU A 55 -3.64 0.54 -8.82
N VAL A 56 -4.18 1.53 -8.10
CA VAL A 56 -4.85 2.69 -8.68
C VAL A 56 -3.89 3.49 -9.55
N THR A 57 -2.68 3.82 -9.05
CA THR A 57 -1.67 4.56 -9.81
C THR A 57 -1.26 3.82 -11.08
N LYS A 58 -1.03 2.50 -11.00
CA LYS A 58 -0.68 1.69 -12.19
C LYS A 58 -1.82 1.67 -13.21
N THR A 59 -3.07 1.53 -12.74
CA THR A 59 -4.25 1.49 -13.60
C THR A 59 -4.44 2.82 -14.33
N LEU A 60 -4.36 3.94 -13.61
CA LEU A 60 -4.42 5.28 -14.21
C LEU A 60 -3.31 5.47 -15.26
N LYS A 61 -2.09 4.97 -15.00
CA LYS A 61 -1.00 5.10 -15.95
C LYS A 61 -1.23 4.33 -17.25
N VAL A 62 -1.81 3.13 -17.16
CA VAL A 62 -2.19 2.35 -18.35
C VAL A 62 -3.26 3.07 -19.16
N ILE A 63 -4.27 3.66 -18.49
CA ILE A 63 -5.32 4.44 -19.14
C ILE A 63 -4.72 5.65 -19.88
N GLU A 64 -3.82 6.40 -19.25
CA GLU A 64 -3.10 7.51 -19.89
C GLU A 64 -2.35 7.07 -21.15
N LEU A 65 -1.56 6.01 -21.05
CA LEU A 65 -0.76 5.51 -22.16
C LEU A 65 -1.64 5.05 -23.33
N ASN A 66 -2.70 4.30 -23.05
CA ASN A 66 -3.65 3.86 -24.06
C ASN A 66 -4.34 5.05 -24.73
N THR A 67 -4.72 6.06 -23.95
CA THR A 67 -5.32 7.29 -24.48
C THR A 67 -4.37 8.03 -25.40
N ALA A 68 -3.09 8.16 -25.03
CA ALA A 68 -2.08 8.79 -25.88
C ALA A 68 -1.83 8.02 -27.19
N VAL A 69 -1.82 6.68 -27.14
CA VAL A 69 -1.69 5.82 -28.33
C VAL A 69 -2.90 6.02 -29.25
N LEU A 70 -4.13 5.97 -28.70
CA LEU A 70 -5.35 6.16 -29.48
C LEU A 70 -5.39 7.55 -30.12
N GLN A 71 -5.01 8.60 -29.38
CA GLN A 71 -4.92 9.96 -29.92
C GLN A 71 -3.95 10.01 -31.10
N LYS A 72 -2.75 9.43 -30.96
CA LYS A 72 -1.75 9.40 -32.02
C LYS A 72 -2.22 8.60 -33.25
N VAL A 73 -2.96 7.53 -33.04
CA VAL A 73 -3.58 6.75 -34.12
C VAL A 73 -4.65 7.57 -34.84
N LEU A 74 -5.48 8.32 -34.10
CA LEU A 74 -6.48 9.22 -34.69
C LEU A 74 -5.81 10.36 -35.46
N ASP A 75 -4.81 11.03 -34.89
CA ASP A 75 -4.09 12.11 -35.55
C ASP A 75 -3.43 11.65 -36.86
N ASN A 76 -2.84 10.44 -36.86
CA ASN A 76 -2.25 9.86 -38.06
C ASN A 76 -3.28 9.40 -39.10
N ASN A 77 -4.48 9.00 -38.69
CA ASN A 77 -5.55 8.56 -39.60
C ASN A 77 -6.45 9.70 -40.09
N ILE A 78 -6.59 10.80 -39.35
CA ILE A 78 -7.30 12.02 -39.79
C ILE A 78 -6.50 12.75 -40.89
N ALA A 79 -5.19 12.53 -40.98
CA ALA A 79 -4.36 13.02 -42.09
C ALA A 79 -4.61 12.28 -43.43
N MET A 80 -5.32 11.15 -43.43
CA MET A 80 -5.88 10.56 -44.64
C MET A 80 -7.34 10.97 -44.74
N ASP A 81 -7.66 11.89 -45.65
CA ASP A 81 -9.04 12.28 -45.97
C ASP A 81 -9.91 11.02 -46.17
N PRO A 82 -10.84 10.71 -45.25
CA PRO A 82 -11.64 9.50 -45.34
C PRO A 82 -12.71 9.59 -46.44
N PHE A 83 -12.86 10.75 -47.09
CA PHE A 83 -13.81 10.97 -48.17
C PHE A 83 -13.18 11.13 -49.55
N GLY A 84 -11.85 11.05 -49.67
CA GLY A 84 -11.13 11.03 -50.95
C GLY A 84 -11.62 12.08 -51.96
N ILE A 85 -11.96 13.28 -51.51
CA ILE A 85 -12.55 14.28 -52.40
C ILE A 85 -11.44 14.89 -53.24
N GLN A 86 -11.19 14.30 -54.42
CA GLN A 86 -10.40 14.92 -55.46
C GLN A 86 -11.07 16.25 -55.84
N LYS A 87 -10.45 17.37 -55.43
CA LYS A 87 -10.78 18.68 -55.98
C LYS A 87 -10.40 18.68 -57.45
N ASN A 88 -11.36 18.33 -58.32
CA ASN A 88 -11.26 18.61 -59.73
C ASN A 88 -11.35 20.12 -59.92
N SER A 89 -10.18 20.79 -59.97
CA SER A 89 -10.07 22.14 -60.51
C SER A 89 -10.43 22.11 -61.99
N LYS A 90 -11.46 22.86 -62.37
CA LYS A 90 -11.59 23.46 -63.69
C LYS A 90 -11.09 24.89 -63.64
#